data_AF-A0A7J8U2A5-F1
#
_entry.id   AF-A0A7J8U2A5-F1
#
_cell.length_a   1.000
_cell.length_b   1.000
_cell.length_c   1.000
_cell.angle_alpha   90.00
_cell.angle_beta   90.00
_cell.angle_gamma   90.00
#
_symmetry.space_group_name_H-M   'P 1'
#
loop_
_entity.id
_entity.type
_entity.pdbx_description
1 polymer ?
#
loop_
_entity_poly.entity_id
_entity_poly.type
_entity_poly.pdbx_seq_one_letter_code
_entity_poly.pdbx_strand_id
1 'polypeptide(L)'
;MSVAIKVIDKDKVMRVGMINQIKREISVMRIARHPNIVQLYEVMATKSKIFFIMEYCKGGELFNKVANGRLKVDVARKYFIQLINAVDFCHSRGVFHRDIKPENILLDENENLKVSDFGLSALAESKRQDGLLHTTCGTPAYVAPEVINRKGYDGVAADVWSCGVVLYVLLAGYLPFHDSNLMELYRKIGKAEFRFPSWFPLEARRLVCKMLDPNPTSRISMSKIRGSAWFKKGLNVEQKKLEKENEQASPNMGPSAPCGNSNDSAETKQESVQLPSLNAFDLICGFDLSGLFDGVSEKRETRFSSRQPASVIISKLEEAARHLRLKVKKKDAGVLKMERLKEGRKGILSIDAEIFEVTQTFHLVEIKKSNGDTLEYQQILKEEMRPALQDIVWVWQGDQQQQELQYEEQQQLQYEEQQQLHQQQNESSSTSSSSFDKYSN
;
A
#
# COMPACT_ATOMS: atom_id res chain seq x y z
N MET A 1 -8.99 23.17 -6.80
CA MET A 1 -8.88 21.70 -6.70
C MET A 1 -9.85 21.24 -5.61
N SER A 2 -10.77 20.33 -5.92
CA SER A 2 -11.70 19.77 -4.93
C SER A 2 -11.11 18.49 -4.33
N VAL A 3 -11.30 18.26 -3.03
CA VAL A 3 -10.77 17.09 -2.30
C VAL A 3 -11.87 16.45 -1.45
N ALA A 4 -11.75 15.14 -1.22
CA ALA A 4 -12.55 14.41 -0.25
C ALA A 4 -11.78 14.32 1.08
N ILE A 5 -12.43 14.64 2.20
CA ILE A 5 -11.80 14.59 3.52
C ILE A 5 -12.52 13.54 4.37
N LYS A 6 -11.88 12.39 4.58
CA LYS A 6 -12.37 11.35 5.50
C LYS A 6 -11.83 11.65 6.90
N VAL A 7 -12.75 11.82 7.85
CA VAL A 7 -12.44 12.21 9.23
C VAL A 7 -12.64 11.01 10.16
N ILE A 8 -11.60 10.66 10.91
CA ILE A 8 -11.58 9.54 11.84
C ILE A 8 -11.32 10.05 13.26
N ASP A 9 -12.13 9.58 14.21
CA ASP A 9 -12.00 9.91 15.63
C ASP A 9 -10.94 9.01 16.31
N LYS A 10 -9.91 9.62 16.92
CA LYS A 10 -8.79 8.89 17.54
C LYS A 10 -9.23 8.07 18.75
N ASP A 11 -10.19 8.55 19.55
CA ASP A 11 -10.67 7.84 20.73
C ASP A 11 -11.44 6.59 20.33
N LYS A 12 -12.17 6.64 19.21
CA LYS A 12 -12.81 5.45 18.63
C LYS A 12 -11.77 4.44 18.15
N VAL A 13 -10.69 4.90 17.50
CA VAL A 13 -9.62 4.02 17.01
C VAL A 13 -8.86 3.37 18.16
N MET A 14 -8.53 4.14 19.21
CA MET A 14 -7.84 3.65 20.40
C MET A 14 -8.66 2.60 21.15
N ARG A 15 -9.95 2.88 21.40
CA ARG A 15 -10.85 1.94 22.11
C ARG A 15 -10.99 0.60 21.39
N VAL A 16 -10.98 0.61 20.06
CA VAL A 16 -11.15 -0.59 19.23
C VAL A 16 -9.79 -1.22 18.86
N GLY A 17 -8.67 -0.60 19.25
CA GLY A 17 -7.33 -1.09 18.94
C GLY A 17 -7.01 -1.08 17.43
N MET A 18 -7.54 -0.11 16.68
CA MET A 18 -7.42 -0.03 15.21
C MET A 18 -6.24 0.81 14.71
N ILE A 19 -5.34 1.24 15.59
CA ILE A 19 -4.23 2.15 15.25
C ILE A 19 -3.30 1.54 14.20
N ASN A 20 -2.92 0.27 14.37
CA ASN A 20 -1.98 -0.40 13.45
C ASN A 20 -2.57 -0.56 12.04
N GLN A 21 -3.89 -0.56 11.95
CA GLN A 21 -4.61 -0.81 10.71
C GLN A 21 -4.82 0.47 9.93
N ILE A 22 -5.09 1.57 10.62
CA ILE A 22 -4.99 2.90 10.04
C ILE A 22 -3.58 3.17 9.50
N LYS A 23 -2.54 2.79 10.26
CA LYS A 23 -1.14 2.91 9.78
C LYS A 23 -0.90 2.08 8.52
N ARG A 24 -1.42 0.85 8.48
CA ARG A 24 -1.33 -0.03 7.30
C ARG A 24 -2.10 0.54 6.11
N GLU A 25 -3.33 1.02 6.31
CA GLU A 25 -4.17 1.67 5.29
C GLU A 25 -3.44 2.86 4.67
N ILE A 26 -2.90 3.76 5.50
CA ILE A 26 -2.11 4.91 5.03
C ILE A 26 -0.90 4.43 4.21
N SER A 27 -0.15 3.44 4.71
CA SER A 27 1.02 2.92 4.02
C SER A 27 0.66 2.34 2.65
N VAL A 28 -0.43 1.58 2.58
CA VAL A 28 -0.97 0.98 1.35
C VAL A 28 -1.43 2.05 0.37
N MET A 29 -2.24 3.02 0.81
CA MET A 29 -2.77 4.07 -0.05
C MET A 29 -1.67 5.00 -0.58
N ARG A 30 -0.58 5.19 0.17
CA ARG A 30 0.58 5.98 -0.28
C ARG A 30 1.34 5.32 -1.42
N ILE A 31 1.48 3.99 -1.39
CA ILE A 31 2.20 3.23 -2.43
C ILE A 31 1.31 2.84 -3.61
N ALA A 32 -0.02 2.90 -3.45
CA ALA A 32 -0.99 2.48 -4.45
C ALA A 32 -1.33 3.59 -5.47
N ARG A 33 -0.32 4.06 -6.23
CA ARG A 33 -0.55 5.01 -7.33
C ARG A 33 -1.05 4.28 -8.58
N HIS A 34 -2.35 4.36 -8.85
CA HIS A 34 -2.98 3.75 -10.03
C HIS A 34 -4.15 4.62 -10.52
N PRO A 35 -4.37 4.78 -11.84
CA PRO A 35 -5.42 5.64 -12.38
C PRO A 35 -6.84 5.26 -11.92
N ASN A 36 -7.07 3.99 -11.58
CA ASN A 36 -8.38 3.48 -11.11
C ASN A 36 -8.44 3.22 -9.59
N ILE A 37 -7.53 3.82 -8.81
CA ILE A 37 -7.56 3.80 -7.34
C ILE A 37 -7.67 5.24 -6.86
N VAL A 38 -8.48 5.50 -5.83
CA VAL A 38 -8.57 6.83 -5.20
C VAL A 38 -7.22 7.20 -4.61
N GLN A 39 -6.65 8.31 -5.08
CA GLN A 39 -5.37 8.79 -4.58
C GLN A 39 -5.50 9.41 -3.19
N LEU A 40 -4.66 8.96 -2.26
CA LEU A 40 -4.41 9.69 -1.01
C LEU A 40 -3.40 10.81 -1.29
N TYR A 41 -3.79 12.06 -1.03
CA TYR A 41 -2.91 13.22 -1.15
C TYR A 41 -2.13 13.45 0.14
N GLU A 42 -2.83 13.46 1.27
CA GLU A 42 -2.23 13.81 2.56
C GLU A 42 -2.98 13.16 3.74
N VAL A 43 -2.27 12.98 4.85
CA VAL A 43 -2.87 12.62 6.15
C VAL A 43 -2.49 13.68 7.15
N MET A 44 -3.49 14.31 7.76
CA MET A 44 -3.31 15.26 8.85
C MET A 44 -3.85 14.67 10.15
N ALA A 45 -3.35 15.11 11.29
CA ALA A 45 -3.85 14.67 12.59
C ALA A 45 -3.89 15.81 13.60
N THR A 46 -4.93 15.84 14.42
CA THR A 46 -5.05 16.70 15.61
C THR A 46 -5.01 15.82 16.87
N LYS A 47 -5.16 16.41 18.06
CA LYS A 47 -5.22 15.63 19.31
C LYS A 47 -6.32 14.56 19.29
N SER A 48 -7.47 14.85 18.68
CA SER A 48 -8.66 13.97 18.70
C SER A 48 -9.03 13.36 17.35
N LYS A 49 -8.50 13.84 16.21
CA LYS A 49 -8.93 13.39 14.88
C LYS A 49 -7.76 13.09 13.94
N ILE A 50 -8.03 12.24 12.96
CA ILE A 50 -7.18 11.96 11.80
C ILE A 50 -7.98 12.33 10.55
N PHE A 51 -7.35 13.02 9.60
CA PHE A 51 -7.95 13.51 8.37
C PHE A 51 -7.20 12.93 7.19
N PHE A 52 -7.93 12.25 6.31
CA PHE A 52 -7.40 11.69 5.07
C PHE A 52 -7.86 12.61 3.94
N ILE A 53 -6.90 13.30 3.31
CA ILE A 53 -7.15 14.18 2.18
C ILE A 53 -6.96 13.37 0.91
N MET A 54 -8.04 13.15 0.17
CA MET A 54 -8.11 12.20 -0.93
C MET A 54 -8.66 12.83 -2.20
N GLU A 55 -8.44 12.15 -3.32
CA GLU A 55 -9.06 12.45 -4.61
C GLU A 55 -10.59 12.47 -4.48
N TYR A 56 -11.20 13.58 -4.94
CA TYR A 56 -12.65 13.72 -4.97
C TYR A 56 -13.23 13.15 -6.26
N CYS A 57 -13.97 12.04 -6.15
CA CYS A 57 -14.64 11.39 -7.27
C CYS A 57 -15.98 12.08 -7.58
N LYS A 58 -15.96 13.09 -8.46
CA LYS A 58 -17.14 13.91 -8.81
C LYS A 58 -18.31 13.13 -9.42
N GLY A 59 -18.03 11.98 -10.05
CA GLY A 59 -19.04 11.13 -10.67
C GLY A 59 -19.86 10.30 -9.67
N GLY A 60 -19.50 10.31 -8.38
CA GLY A 60 -20.20 9.57 -7.33
C GLY A 60 -20.06 8.06 -7.46
N GLU A 61 -20.96 7.31 -6.84
CA GLU A 61 -20.95 5.84 -6.89
C GLU A 61 -21.35 5.30 -8.27
N LEU A 62 -20.62 4.30 -8.76
CA LEU A 62 -20.92 3.64 -10.04
C LEU A 62 -22.34 3.05 -10.06
N PHE A 63 -22.82 2.55 -8.92
CA PHE A 63 -24.10 1.85 -8.83
C PHE A 63 -25.30 2.79 -8.96
N ASN A 64 -25.12 4.10 -8.81
CA ASN A 64 -26.16 5.08 -9.17
C ASN A 64 -26.52 5.00 -10.67
N LYS A 65 -25.57 4.60 -11.53
CA LYS A 65 -25.86 4.33 -12.95
C LYS A 65 -26.66 3.05 -13.18
N VAL A 66 -26.60 2.10 -12.24
CA VAL A 66 -27.31 0.82 -12.31
C VAL A 66 -28.70 0.90 -11.67
N ALA A 67 -28.96 1.93 -10.86
CA ALA A 67 -30.26 2.17 -10.24
C ALA A 67 -31.41 2.28 -11.26
N ASN A 68 -31.10 2.77 -12.47
CA ASN A 68 -32.05 2.88 -13.58
C ASN A 68 -32.07 1.64 -14.50
N GLY A 69 -31.42 0.55 -14.09
CA GLY A 69 -31.32 -0.71 -14.82
C GLY A 69 -29.89 -1.07 -15.25
N ARG A 70 -29.76 -2.16 -16.01
CA ARG A 70 -28.45 -2.68 -16.45
C ARG A 70 -27.68 -1.69 -17.34
N LEU A 71 -26.36 -1.79 -17.32
CA LEU A 71 -25.51 -1.06 -18.26
C LEU A 71 -25.43 -1.78 -19.61
N LYS A 72 -25.11 -1.02 -20.67
CA LYS A 72 -24.72 -1.60 -21.95
C LYS A 72 -23.45 -2.43 -21.77
N VAL A 73 -23.37 -3.55 -22.49
CA VAL A 73 -22.29 -4.54 -22.34
C VAL A 73 -20.90 -3.91 -22.48
N ASP A 74 -20.71 -2.99 -23.43
CA ASP A 74 -19.41 -2.35 -23.66
C ASP A 74 -19.03 -1.40 -22.53
N VAL A 75 -20.00 -0.68 -21.95
CA VAL A 75 -19.79 0.19 -20.79
C VAL A 75 -19.48 -0.63 -19.54
N ALA A 76 -20.25 -1.69 -19.28
CA ALA A 76 -19.97 -2.62 -18.19
C ALA A 76 -18.58 -3.25 -18.32
N ARG A 77 -18.16 -3.58 -19.56
CA ARG A 77 -16.83 -4.11 -19.83
C ARG A 77 -15.73 -3.09 -19.55
N LYS A 78 -15.88 -1.82 -19.97
CA LYS A 78 -14.92 -0.74 -19.65
C LYS A 78 -14.69 -0.65 -18.14
N TYR A 79 -15.77 -0.55 -17.35
CA TYR A 79 -15.66 -0.47 -15.90
C TYR A 79 -15.05 -1.73 -15.29
N PHE A 80 -15.44 -2.91 -15.75
CA PHE A 80 -14.88 -4.14 -15.22
C PHE A 80 -13.38 -4.29 -15.53
N ILE A 81 -12.92 -3.85 -16.70
CA ILE A 81 -11.48 -3.83 -17.03
C ILE A 81 -10.73 -2.92 -16.06
N GLN A 82 -11.25 -1.72 -15.80
CA GLN A 82 -10.68 -0.78 -14.83
C GLN A 82 -10.64 -1.35 -13.41
N LEU A 83 -11.72 -2.03 -12.98
CA LEU A 83 -11.78 -2.71 -11.68
C LEU A 83 -10.71 -3.80 -11.56
N ILE A 84 -10.64 -4.72 -12.53
CA ILE A 84 -9.65 -5.80 -12.50
C ILE A 84 -8.23 -5.26 -12.55
N ASN A 85 -7.95 -4.21 -13.33
CA ASN A 85 -6.63 -3.58 -13.35
C ASN A 85 -6.25 -2.99 -11.97
N ALA A 86 -7.19 -2.30 -11.30
CA ALA A 86 -6.95 -1.75 -9.96
C ALA A 86 -6.69 -2.86 -8.92
N VAL A 87 -7.51 -3.92 -8.93
CA VAL A 87 -7.40 -5.00 -7.95
C VAL A 87 -6.14 -5.85 -8.19
N ASP A 88 -5.83 -6.18 -9.43
CA ASP A 88 -4.61 -6.91 -9.81
C ASP A 88 -3.34 -6.11 -9.45
N PHE A 89 -3.37 -4.79 -9.66
CA PHE A 89 -2.31 -3.88 -9.22
C PHE A 89 -2.09 -3.94 -7.70
N CYS A 90 -3.16 -3.97 -6.90
CA CYS A 90 -3.08 -4.13 -5.45
C CYS A 90 -2.55 -5.51 -5.04
N HIS A 91 -3.08 -6.57 -5.66
CA HIS A 91 -2.68 -7.95 -5.37
C HIS A 91 -1.18 -8.16 -5.60
N SER A 92 -0.61 -7.59 -6.67
CA SER A 92 0.83 -7.64 -6.96
C SER A 92 1.73 -6.99 -5.88
N ARG A 93 1.14 -6.18 -4.98
CA ARG A 93 1.82 -5.50 -3.87
C ARG A 93 1.46 -6.09 -2.50
N GLY A 94 0.81 -7.26 -2.47
CA GLY A 94 0.37 -7.90 -1.23
C GLY A 94 -0.77 -7.16 -0.53
N VAL A 95 -1.51 -6.34 -1.26
CA VAL A 95 -2.66 -5.58 -0.78
C VAL A 95 -3.94 -6.26 -1.28
N PHE A 96 -4.84 -6.60 -0.36
CA PHE A 96 -6.15 -7.19 -0.66
C PHE A 96 -7.23 -6.24 -0.19
N HIS A 97 -8.27 -6.03 -1.00
CA HIS A 97 -9.30 -5.06 -0.68
C HIS A 97 -10.29 -5.59 0.36
N ARG A 98 -10.77 -6.83 0.23
CA ARG A 98 -11.65 -7.53 1.20
C ARG A 98 -13.06 -6.93 1.42
N ASP A 99 -13.41 -5.86 0.72
CA ASP A 99 -14.69 -5.14 0.86
C ASP A 99 -15.06 -4.46 -0.46
N ILE A 100 -14.86 -5.15 -1.57
CA ILE A 100 -15.29 -4.65 -2.88
C ILE A 100 -16.81 -4.70 -2.92
N LYS A 101 -17.44 -3.54 -2.89
CA LYS A 101 -18.89 -3.35 -2.85
C LYS A 101 -19.27 -2.01 -3.50
N PRO A 102 -20.56 -1.78 -3.79
CA PRO A 102 -21.04 -0.57 -4.47
C PRO A 102 -20.49 0.75 -3.92
N GLU A 103 -20.49 0.86 -2.60
CA GLU A 103 -20.11 2.04 -1.85
C GLU A 103 -18.62 2.40 -2.05
N ASN A 104 -17.78 1.42 -2.40
CA ASN A 104 -16.34 1.57 -2.58
C ASN A 104 -15.92 1.67 -4.06
N ILE A 105 -16.90 1.74 -4.99
CA ILE A 105 -16.66 1.83 -6.43
C ILE A 105 -17.23 3.15 -6.94
N LEU A 106 -16.34 4.12 -7.12
CA LEU A 106 -16.67 5.49 -7.48
C LEU A 106 -16.32 5.80 -8.94
N LEU A 107 -16.73 6.98 -9.40
CA LEU A 107 -16.41 7.54 -10.70
C LEU A 107 -15.75 8.91 -10.58
N ASP A 108 -14.66 9.12 -11.32
CA ASP A 108 -14.06 10.45 -11.48
C ASP A 108 -14.90 11.35 -12.42
N GLU A 109 -14.41 12.56 -12.69
CA GLU A 109 -15.06 13.52 -13.57
C GLU A 109 -15.12 13.11 -15.05
N ASN A 110 -14.29 12.16 -15.45
CA ASN A 110 -14.19 11.62 -16.81
C ASN A 110 -14.89 10.26 -16.95
N GLU A 111 -15.73 9.90 -15.97
CA GLU A 111 -16.43 8.62 -15.89
C GLU A 111 -15.48 7.40 -15.95
N ASN A 112 -14.34 7.50 -15.28
CA ASN A 112 -13.47 6.36 -15.01
C ASN A 112 -13.68 5.84 -13.60
N LEU A 113 -13.65 4.52 -13.46
CA LEU A 113 -13.78 3.83 -12.20
C LEU A 113 -12.61 4.15 -11.27
N LYS A 114 -12.94 4.44 -10.02
CA LYS A 114 -12.01 4.66 -8.91
C LYS A 114 -12.41 3.76 -7.75
N VAL A 115 -11.54 2.84 -7.35
CA VAL A 115 -11.75 2.02 -6.16
C VAL A 115 -11.29 2.80 -4.93
N SER A 116 -12.14 2.90 -3.90
CA SER A 116 -11.87 3.60 -2.64
C SER A 116 -11.72 2.63 -1.45
N ASP A 117 -11.33 3.17 -0.28
CA ASP A 117 -11.39 2.48 1.01
C ASP A 117 -10.58 1.16 1.13
N PHE A 118 -9.37 1.16 0.58
CA PHE A 118 -8.38 0.10 0.79
C PHE A 118 -7.78 0.13 2.21
N GLY A 119 -8.44 -0.46 3.23
CA GLY A 119 -7.73 -0.64 4.51
C GLY A 119 -8.49 -0.90 5.82
N LEU A 120 -9.82 -0.90 5.86
CA LEU A 120 -10.58 -1.16 7.12
C LEU A 120 -11.26 -2.53 7.19
N SER A 121 -11.22 -3.24 6.08
CA SER A 121 -12.05 -4.40 5.77
C SER A 121 -11.52 -5.74 6.30
N ALA A 122 -10.32 -5.75 6.89
CA ALA A 122 -9.76 -6.94 7.51
C ALA A 122 -10.24 -7.21 8.95
N LEU A 123 -10.89 -6.25 9.64
CA LEU A 123 -11.10 -6.35 11.09
C LEU A 123 -12.50 -6.06 11.63
N ALA A 124 -13.47 -5.67 10.80
CA ALA A 124 -14.86 -5.63 11.26
C ALA A 124 -15.36 -7.02 11.75
N GLU A 125 -14.65 -8.10 11.41
CA GLU A 125 -14.99 -9.47 11.76
C GLU A 125 -14.22 -10.04 12.96
N SER A 126 -13.18 -9.37 13.45
CA SER A 126 -12.38 -9.85 14.57
C SER A 126 -12.59 -9.00 15.81
N LYS A 127 -13.37 -9.56 16.74
CA LYS A 127 -13.64 -9.13 18.13
C LYS A 127 -14.86 -8.21 18.33
N ARG A 128 -16.05 -8.79 18.20
CA ARG A 128 -17.07 -8.66 19.26
C ARG A 128 -17.15 -9.98 20.03
N GLN A 129 -17.21 -9.88 21.36
CA GLN A 129 -17.18 -11.00 22.31
C GLN A 129 -18.46 -11.85 22.32
N ASP A 130 -19.43 -11.56 21.45
CA ASP A 130 -20.74 -12.22 21.41
C ASP A 130 -20.83 -13.37 20.39
N GLY A 131 -19.82 -13.58 19.53
CA GLY A 131 -19.82 -14.70 18.57
C GLY A 131 -20.91 -14.61 17.47
N LEU A 132 -21.76 -13.59 17.49
CA LEU A 132 -22.75 -13.31 16.44
C LEU A 132 -22.23 -12.25 15.46
N LEU A 133 -22.51 -12.45 14.18
CA LEU A 133 -22.29 -11.44 13.15
C LEU A 133 -23.35 -10.34 13.32
N HIS A 134 -23.06 -9.31 14.12
CA HIS A 134 -23.69 -8.02 13.87
C HIS A 134 -22.82 -7.24 12.89
N THR A 135 -22.94 -7.60 11.61
CA THR A 135 -22.56 -6.73 10.48
C THR A 135 -23.52 -5.55 10.50
N THR A 136 -23.23 -4.55 11.32
CA THR A 136 -23.86 -3.24 11.18
C THR A 136 -23.36 -2.67 9.84
N CYS A 137 -24.25 -2.69 8.84
CA CYS A 137 -24.18 -1.89 7.61
C CYS A 137 -23.36 -2.43 6.42
N GLY A 138 -23.63 -3.65 5.95
CA GLY A 138 -23.19 -4.11 4.62
C GLY A 138 -24.13 -5.13 3.98
N THR A 139 -24.22 -5.14 2.65
CA THR A 139 -25.02 -6.12 1.90
C THR A 139 -24.20 -7.42 1.74
N PRO A 140 -24.51 -8.53 2.45
CA PRO A 140 -23.71 -9.77 2.42
C PRO A 140 -23.59 -10.42 1.04
N ALA A 141 -24.39 -9.97 0.07
CA ALA A 141 -24.41 -10.49 -1.30
C ALA A 141 -23.08 -10.32 -2.08
N TYR A 142 -22.17 -9.44 -1.64
CA TYR A 142 -20.85 -9.22 -2.28
C TYR A 142 -19.72 -10.05 -1.64
N VAL A 143 -20.00 -10.70 -0.51
CA VAL A 143 -19.00 -11.38 0.31
C VAL A 143 -18.85 -12.84 -0.13
N ALA A 144 -17.61 -13.33 -0.19
CA ALA A 144 -17.33 -14.72 -0.58
C ALA A 144 -17.76 -15.72 0.53
N PRO A 145 -18.16 -16.96 0.17
CA PRO A 145 -18.63 -17.96 1.14
C PRO A 145 -17.64 -18.23 2.28
N GLU A 146 -16.34 -18.26 1.98
CA GLU A 146 -15.29 -18.54 2.96
C GLU A 146 -15.07 -17.40 3.97
N VAL A 147 -15.39 -16.15 3.58
CA VAL A 147 -15.32 -14.98 4.47
C VAL A 147 -16.43 -15.06 5.52
N ILE A 148 -17.64 -15.43 5.10
CA ILE A 148 -18.81 -15.62 5.97
C ILE A 148 -18.54 -16.70 7.03
N ASN A 149 -17.77 -17.73 6.67
CA ASN A 149 -17.43 -18.87 7.54
C ASN A 149 -16.28 -18.58 8.54
N ARG A 150 -15.78 -17.34 8.62
CA ARG A 150 -14.85 -16.83 9.66
C ARG A 150 -13.58 -17.66 9.91
N LYS A 151 -13.05 -18.34 8.89
CA LYS A 151 -11.71 -18.93 8.92
C LYS A 151 -10.78 -18.03 8.11
N GLY A 152 -9.51 -17.92 8.51
CA GLY A 152 -8.52 -17.19 7.71
C GLY A 152 -8.63 -17.61 6.24
N TYR A 153 -8.83 -16.64 5.34
CA TYR A 153 -9.16 -16.86 3.95
C TYR A 153 -8.12 -16.25 3.02
N ASP A 154 -8.10 -16.73 1.77
CA ASP A 154 -7.30 -16.14 0.70
C ASP A 154 -7.95 -14.84 0.22
N GLY A 155 -7.31 -13.71 0.53
CA GLY A 155 -7.80 -12.38 0.15
C GLY A 155 -7.90 -12.17 -1.36
N VAL A 156 -7.05 -12.84 -2.16
CA VAL A 156 -7.10 -12.76 -3.62
C VAL A 156 -8.37 -13.41 -4.13
N ALA A 157 -8.66 -14.63 -3.66
CA ALA A 157 -9.84 -15.38 -4.06
C ALA A 157 -11.13 -14.66 -3.63
N ALA A 158 -11.16 -14.05 -2.43
CA ALA A 158 -12.29 -13.28 -1.95
C ALA A 158 -12.58 -12.05 -2.83
N ASP A 159 -11.54 -11.27 -3.18
CA ASP A 159 -11.69 -10.11 -4.06
C ASP A 159 -12.19 -10.51 -5.47
N VAL A 160 -11.75 -11.67 -5.99
CA VAL A 160 -12.26 -12.22 -7.26
C VAL A 160 -13.76 -12.49 -7.18
N TRP A 161 -14.24 -13.09 -6.09
CA TRP A 161 -15.67 -13.34 -5.90
C TRP A 161 -16.45 -12.02 -5.95
N SER A 162 -16.04 -11.03 -5.17
CA SER A 162 -16.70 -9.72 -5.12
C SER A 162 -16.68 -9.01 -6.48
N CYS A 163 -15.58 -9.07 -7.23
CA CYS A 163 -15.52 -8.60 -8.61
C CYS A 163 -16.55 -9.31 -9.51
N GLY A 164 -16.77 -10.62 -9.30
CA GLY A 164 -17.76 -11.41 -10.04
C GLY A 164 -19.19 -10.94 -9.76
N VAL A 165 -19.50 -10.62 -8.50
CA VAL A 165 -20.78 -10.02 -8.11
C VAL A 165 -20.96 -8.66 -8.77
N VAL A 166 -19.93 -7.80 -8.77
CA VAL A 166 -19.97 -6.49 -9.45
C VAL A 166 -20.27 -6.65 -10.95
N LEU A 167 -19.54 -7.53 -11.65
CA LEU A 167 -19.78 -7.77 -13.08
C LEU A 167 -21.21 -8.24 -13.35
N TYR A 168 -21.73 -9.15 -12.50
CA TYR A 168 -23.10 -9.60 -12.60
C TYR A 168 -24.06 -8.42 -12.48
N VAL A 169 -23.92 -7.58 -11.46
CA VAL A 169 -24.84 -6.45 -11.25
C VAL A 169 -24.79 -5.45 -12.40
N LEU A 170 -23.61 -5.11 -12.91
CA LEU A 170 -23.46 -4.19 -14.04
C LEU A 170 -24.21 -4.68 -15.30
N LEU A 171 -24.23 -6.00 -15.54
CA LEU A 171 -24.85 -6.60 -16.73
C LEU A 171 -26.31 -7.04 -16.53
N ALA A 172 -26.68 -7.45 -15.33
CA ALA A 172 -28.02 -7.93 -15.00
C ALA A 172 -28.95 -6.80 -14.53
N GLY A 173 -28.41 -5.80 -13.83
CA GLY A 173 -29.16 -4.75 -13.15
C GLY A 173 -29.66 -5.12 -11.76
N TYR A 174 -29.30 -6.31 -11.25
CA TYR A 174 -29.69 -6.81 -9.93
C TYR A 174 -28.63 -7.78 -9.39
N LEU A 175 -28.70 -8.11 -8.08
CA LEU A 175 -27.75 -8.99 -7.41
C LEU A 175 -27.88 -10.46 -7.84
N PRO A 176 -26.77 -11.21 -7.97
CA PRO A 176 -26.85 -12.66 -8.24
C PRO A 176 -27.46 -13.41 -7.06
N PHE A 177 -27.20 -12.97 -5.83
CA PHE A 177 -27.70 -13.56 -4.60
C PHE A 177 -28.59 -12.56 -3.88
N HIS A 178 -29.86 -12.90 -3.72
CA HIS A 178 -30.82 -12.12 -2.95
C HIS A 178 -31.86 -13.05 -2.34
N ASP A 179 -32.19 -12.79 -1.08
CA ASP A 179 -33.29 -13.41 -0.36
C ASP A 179 -33.67 -12.54 0.84
N SER A 180 -34.95 -12.57 1.24
CA SER A 180 -35.41 -11.90 2.46
C SER A 180 -34.99 -12.66 3.72
N ASN A 181 -34.78 -13.99 3.61
CA ASN A 181 -34.25 -14.81 4.68
C ASN A 181 -32.72 -14.89 4.56
N LEU A 182 -32.02 -14.38 5.58
CA LEU A 182 -30.55 -14.38 5.63
C LEU A 182 -29.94 -15.78 5.55
N MET A 183 -30.56 -16.80 6.15
CA MET A 183 -30.07 -18.18 6.06
C MET A 183 -30.17 -18.71 4.63
N GLU A 184 -31.25 -18.38 3.92
CA GLU A 184 -31.44 -18.78 2.53
C GLU A 184 -30.49 -18.02 1.59
N LEU A 185 -30.23 -16.73 1.88
CA LEU A 185 -29.21 -15.96 1.20
C LEU A 185 -27.82 -16.61 1.36
N TYR A 186 -27.44 -16.96 2.60
CA TYR A 186 -26.17 -17.65 2.85
C TYR A 186 -26.10 -19.03 2.19
N ARG A 187 -27.22 -19.77 2.16
CA ARG A 187 -27.31 -21.05 1.44
C ARG A 187 -27.08 -20.87 -0.06
N LYS A 188 -27.67 -19.84 -0.67
CA LYS A 188 -27.49 -19.49 -2.08
C LYS A 188 -26.05 -19.08 -2.37
N ILE A 189 -25.46 -18.23 -1.52
CA ILE A 189 -24.04 -17.83 -1.62
C ILE A 189 -23.13 -19.07 -1.52
N GLY A 190 -23.31 -19.89 -0.49
CA GLY A 190 -22.47 -21.08 -0.25
C GLY A 190 -22.56 -22.14 -1.34
N LYS A 191 -23.68 -22.23 -2.07
CA LYS A 191 -23.86 -23.12 -3.22
C LYS A 191 -23.63 -22.45 -4.58
N ALA A 192 -23.33 -21.15 -4.60
CA ALA A 192 -23.36 -20.32 -5.80
C ALA A 192 -24.64 -20.52 -6.64
N GLU A 193 -25.80 -20.51 -5.99
CA GLU A 193 -27.10 -20.67 -6.63
C GLU A 193 -27.65 -19.32 -7.10
N PHE A 194 -27.53 -19.07 -8.40
CA PHE A 194 -28.05 -17.89 -9.08
C PHE A 194 -28.44 -18.20 -10.53
N ARG A 195 -29.22 -17.32 -11.18
CA ARG A 195 -29.66 -17.49 -12.57
C ARG A 195 -29.20 -16.33 -13.43
N PHE A 196 -28.98 -16.55 -14.73
CA PHE A 196 -28.70 -15.47 -15.66
C PHE A 196 -29.97 -15.03 -16.40
N PRO A 197 -30.19 -13.72 -16.57
CA PRO A 197 -31.27 -13.26 -17.44
C PRO A 197 -30.94 -13.53 -18.91
N SER A 198 -31.96 -13.57 -19.77
CA SER A 198 -31.82 -13.94 -21.19
C SER A 198 -30.84 -13.05 -21.96
N TRP A 199 -30.77 -11.76 -21.63
CA TRP A 199 -29.88 -10.76 -22.24
C TRP A 199 -28.42 -10.84 -21.76
N PHE A 200 -28.11 -11.65 -20.74
CA PHE A 200 -26.75 -11.72 -20.22
C PHE A 200 -25.80 -12.39 -21.24
N PRO A 201 -24.70 -11.76 -21.67
CA PRO A 201 -23.85 -12.29 -22.72
C PRO A 201 -23.23 -13.65 -22.37
N LEU A 202 -23.27 -14.62 -23.30
CA LEU A 202 -22.79 -15.99 -23.04
C LEU A 202 -21.33 -16.06 -22.56
N GLU A 203 -20.46 -15.25 -23.17
CA GLU A 203 -19.04 -15.16 -22.78
C GLU A 203 -18.87 -14.64 -21.34
N ALA A 204 -19.69 -13.66 -20.95
CA ALA A 204 -19.70 -13.12 -19.60
C ALA A 204 -20.24 -14.14 -18.59
N ARG A 205 -21.26 -14.94 -18.95
CA ARG A 205 -21.78 -16.02 -18.08
C ARG A 205 -20.67 -17.00 -17.72
N ARG A 206 -19.89 -17.44 -18.71
CA ARG A 206 -18.77 -18.36 -18.50
C ARG A 206 -17.70 -17.78 -17.56
N LEU A 207 -17.43 -16.47 -17.66
CA LEU A 207 -16.48 -15.80 -16.77
C LEU A 207 -17.04 -15.70 -15.35
N VAL A 208 -18.28 -15.21 -15.19
CA VAL A 208 -18.95 -15.04 -13.89
C VAL A 208 -19.09 -16.37 -13.15
N CYS A 209 -19.47 -17.47 -13.83
CA CYS A 209 -19.52 -18.79 -13.21
C CYS A 209 -18.17 -19.23 -12.62
N LYS A 210 -17.05 -18.85 -13.23
CA LYS A 210 -15.70 -19.20 -12.74
C LYS A 210 -15.23 -18.28 -11.61
N MET A 211 -15.73 -17.04 -11.58
CA MET A 211 -15.46 -16.07 -10.50
C MET A 211 -16.30 -16.36 -9.25
N LEU A 212 -17.56 -16.79 -9.44
CA LEU A 212 -18.49 -17.17 -8.40
C LEU A 212 -18.44 -18.69 -8.12
N ASP A 213 -17.25 -19.28 -8.17
CA ASP A 213 -17.00 -20.64 -7.71
C ASP A 213 -16.92 -20.63 -6.16
N PRO A 214 -17.79 -21.36 -5.44
CA PRO A 214 -17.74 -21.41 -3.98
C PRO A 214 -16.42 -21.91 -3.42
N ASN A 215 -15.70 -22.75 -4.16
CA ASN A 215 -14.41 -23.27 -3.72
C ASN A 215 -13.29 -22.27 -4.10
N PRO A 216 -12.64 -21.62 -3.13
CA PRO A 216 -11.61 -20.61 -3.41
C PRO A 216 -10.39 -21.18 -4.15
N THR A 217 -10.10 -22.49 -4.02
CA THR A 217 -8.95 -23.13 -4.67
C THR A 217 -9.17 -23.37 -6.16
N SER A 218 -10.40 -23.67 -6.59
CA SER A 218 -10.75 -23.84 -8.01
C SER A 218 -11.21 -22.54 -8.68
N ARG A 219 -11.55 -21.52 -7.88
CA ARG A 219 -11.94 -20.19 -8.34
C ARG A 219 -10.88 -19.60 -9.27
N ILE A 220 -11.34 -18.92 -10.32
CA ILE A 220 -10.46 -18.39 -11.36
C ILE A 220 -9.48 -17.34 -10.80
N SER A 221 -8.20 -17.48 -11.11
CA SER A 221 -7.17 -16.50 -10.77
C SER A 221 -7.28 -15.21 -11.62
N MET A 222 -6.77 -14.08 -11.13
CA MET A 222 -6.67 -12.81 -11.88
C MET A 222 -6.03 -12.97 -13.28
N SER A 223 -4.92 -13.71 -13.38
CA SER A 223 -4.26 -13.98 -14.67
C SER A 223 -5.20 -14.64 -15.69
N LYS A 224 -5.98 -15.64 -15.26
CA LYS A 224 -6.97 -16.32 -16.11
C LYS A 224 -8.17 -15.42 -16.45
N ILE A 225 -8.58 -14.49 -15.58
CA ILE A 225 -9.61 -13.48 -15.89
C ILE A 225 -9.14 -12.59 -17.03
N ARG A 226 -7.93 -12.01 -16.91
CA ARG A 226 -7.29 -11.17 -17.95
C ARG A 226 -7.09 -11.92 -19.27
N GLY A 227 -6.85 -13.23 -19.18
CA GLY A 227 -6.72 -14.14 -20.32
C GLY A 227 -8.04 -14.46 -21.05
N SER A 228 -9.20 -14.16 -20.45
CA SER A 228 -10.50 -14.55 -20.98
C SER A 228 -10.89 -13.78 -22.25
N ALA A 229 -11.64 -14.43 -23.15
CA ALA A 229 -12.11 -13.82 -24.39
C ALA A 229 -12.95 -12.56 -24.14
N TRP A 230 -13.81 -12.59 -23.11
CA TRP A 230 -14.67 -11.47 -22.75
C TRP A 230 -13.86 -10.24 -22.29
N PHE A 231 -12.78 -10.45 -21.53
CA PHE A 231 -11.89 -9.39 -21.07
C PHE A 231 -11.07 -8.80 -22.23
N LYS A 232 -10.42 -9.65 -23.03
CA LYS A 232 -9.59 -9.24 -24.17
C LYS A 232 -10.36 -8.46 -25.24
N LYS A 233 -11.64 -8.80 -25.44
CA LYS A 233 -12.52 -8.08 -26.39
C LYS A 233 -12.61 -6.58 -26.09
N GLY A 234 -12.53 -6.18 -24.82
CA GLY A 234 -12.59 -4.76 -24.45
C GLY A 234 -11.28 -4.02 -24.70
N LEU A 235 -10.13 -4.65 -24.47
CA LEU A 235 -8.82 -4.04 -24.73
C LEU A 235 -8.63 -3.69 -26.21
N ASN A 236 -9.08 -4.58 -27.10
CA ASN A 236 -9.00 -4.37 -28.55
C ASN A 236 -9.91 -3.24 -29.04
N VAL A 237 -11.00 -2.92 -28.33
CA VAL A 237 -11.91 -1.82 -28.68
C VAL A 237 -11.31 -0.48 -28.27
N GLU A 238 -10.69 -0.40 -27.09
CA GLU A 238 -9.98 0.80 -26.64
C GLU A 238 -8.78 1.12 -27.55
N GLN A 239 -7.97 0.10 -27.91
CA GLN A 239 -6.82 0.28 -28.79
C GLN A 239 -7.21 0.82 -30.18
N LYS A 240 -8.29 0.29 -30.78
CA LYS A 240 -8.83 0.79 -32.04
C LYS A 240 -9.43 2.19 -31.96
N LYS A 241 -9.84 2.64 -30.77
CA LYS A 241 -10.38 3.98 -30.56
C LYS A 241 -9.25 5.02 -30.47
N LEU A 242 -8.17 4.67 -29.75
CA LEU A 242 -6.92 5.45 -29.69
C LEU A 242 -6.23 5.59 -31.05
N GLU A 243 -6.23 4.54 -31.87
CA GLU A 243 -5.68 4.59 -33.24
C GLU A 243 -6.48 5.54 -34.14
N LYS A 244 -7.81 5.56 -34.04
CA LYS A 244 -8.68 6.46 -34.82
C LYS A 244 -8.61 7.93 -34.38
N GLU A 245 -8.38 8.19 -33.10
CA GLU A 245 -8.21 9.55 -32.57
C GLU A 245 -6.84 10.14 -33.00
N ASN A 246 -5.80 9.31 -33.14
CA ASN A 246 -4.50 9.74 -33.68
C ASN A 246 -4.50 9.98 -35.19
N GLU A 247 -5.35 9.31 -35.97
CA GLU A 247 -5.45 9.53 -37.43
C GLU A 247 -6.22 10.81 -37.82
N GLN A 248 -7.02 11.39 -36.91
CA GLN A 248 -7.81 12.60 -37.16
C GLN A 248 -7.13 13.91 -36.71
N ALA A 249 -5.97 13.82 -36.06
CA ALA A 249 -5.17 14.97 -35.62
C ALA A 249 -4.01 15.27 -36.59
N SER A 250 -4.31 15.59 -37.85
CA SER A 250 -3.37 16.29 -38.75
C SER A 250 -4.11 16.98 -39.88
N PRO A 251 -3.94 18.31 -40.02
CA PRO A 251 -3.81 18.86 -41.36
C PRO A 251 -2.63 19.83 -41.49
N ASN A 252 -1.90 19.63 -42.60
CA ASN A 252 -1.11 20.56 -43.40
C ASN A 252 0.19 21.16 -42.82
N MET A 253 1.32 20.65 -43.34
CA MET A 253 2.44 21.49 -43.78
C MET A 253 2.93 21.02 -45.16
N GLY A 254 3.11 21.98 -46.07
CA GLY A 254 3.44 21.76 -47.48
C GLY A 254 4.88 21.27 -47.74
N PRO A 255 5.23 20.99 -49.01
CA PRO A 255 6.49 20.35 -49.36
C PRO A 255 7.63 21.37 -49.41
N SER A 256 8.68 21.15 -48.65
CA SER A 256 9.98 21.82 -48.83
C SER A 256 11.07 20.79 -49.11
N ALA A 257 11.89 21.13 -50.10
CA ALA A 257 12.88 20.31 -50.78
C ALA A 257 14.12 19.96 -49.91
N PRO A 258 14.94 18.98 -50.32
CA PRO A 258 16.05 18.46 -49.53
C PRO A 258 17.41 19.06 -49.95
N CYS A 259 18.20 19.51 -48.98
CA CYS A 259 19.65 19.78 -49.04
C CYS A 259 20.15 19.74 -47.59
N GLY A 260 21.29 19.20 -47.18
CA GLY A 260 22.47 18.64 -47.82
C GLY A 260 23.56 18.62 -46.72
N ASN A 261 24.30 17.51 -46.61
CA ASN A 261 25.33 17.28 -45.58
C ASN A 261 26.45 18.32 -45.59
N SER A 262 27.06 18.56 -44.42
CA SER A 262 28.51 18.85 -44.26
C SER A 262 28.97 18.59 -42.82
N ASN A 263 30.17 18.05 -42.71
CA ASN A 263 30.81 17.41 -41.55
C ASN A 263 31.44 18.37 -40.50
N ASP A 264 31.75 17.73 -39.37
CA ASP A 264 32.87 17.93 -38.45
C ASP A 264 32.93 19.16 -37.53
N SER A 265 32.72 18.89 -36.25
CA SER A 265 33.67 19.28 -35.20
C SER A 265 33.48 18.38 -33.97
N ALA A 266 34.52 17.62 -33.65
CA ALA A 266 34.66 16.90 -32.40
C ALA A 266 34.78 17.90 -31.25
N GLU A 267 33.80 17.90 -30.34
CA GLU A 267 33.92 18.52 -29.02
C GLU A 267 33.43 17.53 -27.96
N THR A 268 34.33 17.32 -27.01
CA THR A 268 34.20 16.57 -25.76
C THR A 268 32.91 16.91 -25.02
N LYS A 269 31.86 16.10 -25.18
CA LYS A 269 30.70 16.15 -24.28
C LYS A 269 30.98 15.31 -23.06
N GLN A 270 31.26 15.97 -21.93
CA GLN A 270 31.06 15.41 -20.61
C GLN A 270 29.67 14.77 -20.55
N GLU A 271 29.61 13.45 -20.33
CA GLU A 271 28.36 12.77 -19.98
C GLU A 271 27.91 13.32 -18.61
N SER A 272 26.99 14.27 -18.63
CA SER A 272 26.23 14.67 -17.46
C SER A 272 25.31 13.50 -17.08
N VAL A 273 25.78 12.64 -16.18
CA VAL A 273 24.96 11.59 -15.56
C VAL A 273 23.90 12.30 -14.71
N GLN A 274 22.66 12.34 -15.20
CA GLN A 274 21.52 12.84 -14.44
C GLN A 274 21.21 11.85 -13.31
N LEU A 275 21.44 12.26 -12.06
CA LEU A 275 20.98 11.53 -10.89
C LEU A 275 19.46 11.67 -10.76
N PRO A 276 18.76 10.68 -10.19
CA PRO A 276 17.36 10.82 -9.87
C PRO A 276 17.17 11.94 -8.85
N SER A 277 16.50 13.03 -9.24
CA SER A 277 16.22 14.16 -8.36
C SER A 277 14.99 13.85 -7.48
N LEU A 278 15.19 13.80 -6.17
CA LEU A 278 14.14 13.78 -5.16
C LEU A 278 13.76 15.21 -4.81
N ASN A 279 12.47 15.50 -4.72
CA ASN A 279 11.99 16.82 -4.31
C ASN A 279 11.80 16.88 -2.78
N ALA A 280 11.50 18.08 -2.26
CA ALA A 280 11.26 18.28 -0.83
C ALA A 280 10.12 17.42 -0.24
N PHE A 281 9.21 16.87 -1.06
CA PHE A 281 8.19 15.91 -0.61
C PHE A 281 8.73 14.49 -0.46
N ASP A 282 9.74 14.10 -1.23
CA ASP A 282 10.43 12.81 -1.06
C ASP A 282 11.27 12.79 0.23
N LEU A 283 11.80 13.95 0.65
CA LEU A 283 12.59 14.10 1.87
C LEU A 283 11.76 13.95 3.16
N ILE A 284 10.52 14.47 3.17
CA ILE A 284 9.63 14.45 4.35
C ILE A 284 9.04 13.04 4.59
N CYS A 285 9.14 12.14 3.60
CA CYS A 285 8.76 10.74 3.74
C CYS A 285 9.72 9.89 4.60
N GLY A 286 10.83 10.47 5.06
CA GLY A 286 11.90 9.82 5.83
C GLY A 286 11.86 10.03 7.35
N PHE A 287 10.73 10.45 7.94
CA PHE A 287 10.55 10.36 9.39
C PHE A 287 10.41 8.89 9.79
N ASP A 288 11.54 8.34 10.24
CA ASP A 288 11.61 6.98 10.74
C ASP A 288 10.89 6.89 12.09
N LEU A 289 9.70 6.28 12.08
CA LEU A 289 8.97 5.95 13.30
C LEU A 289 9.44 4.62 13.92
N SER A 290 10.52 4.00 13.45
CA SER A 290 10.88 2.63 13.86
C SER A 290 11.26 2.46 15.32
N GLY A 291 11.68 3.50 16.03
CA GLY A 291 11.88 3.50 17.48
C GLY A 291 10.62 3.78 18.29
N LEU A 292 9.44 3.87 17.65
CA LEU A 292 8.17 3.63 18.34
C LEU A 292 7.81 2.13 18.36
N PHE A 293 8.62 1.29 17.71
CA PHE A 293 8.34 -0.12 17.44
C PHE A 293 9.59 -0.96 17.70
N ASP A 294 9.90 -1.15 18.98
CA ASP A 294 10.77 -2.26 19.35
C ASP A 294 9.99 -3.57 19.13
N GLY A 295 10.50 -4.38 18.20
CA GLY A 295 9.77 -5.51 17.62
C GLY A 295 10.43 -6.00 16.35
N VAL A 296 11.65 -6.54 16.50
CA VAL A 296 12.46 -7.34 15.55
C VAL A 296 11.72 -7.74 14.26
N SER A 297 11.82 -6.89 13.23
CA SER A 297 11.52 -7.26 11.85
C SER A 297 12.78 -7.02 11.03
N GLU A 298 13.31 -8.08 10.44
CA GLU A 298 14.55 -8.10 9.64
C GLU A 298 14.45 -7.12 8.45
N LYS A 299 14.81 -5.85 8.67
CA LYS A 299 14.85 -4.81 7.64
C LYS A 299 15.89 -5.20 6.57
N ARG A 300 15.43 -5.45 5.34
CA ARG A 300 16.30 -5.80 4.20
C ARG A 300 17.04 -4.61 3.58
N GLU A 301 16.80 -3.40 4.10
CA GLU A 301 17.19 -2.12 3.51
C GLU A 301 17.60 -1.16 4.64
N THR A 302 18.64 -0.36 4.43
CA THR A 302 19.12 0.66 5.38
C THR A 302 19.44 1.94 4.62
N ARG A 303 19.12 3.09 5.23
CA ARG A 303 19.25 4.40 4.59
C ARG A 303 20.06 5.36 5.44
N PHE A 304 20.83 6.22 4.79
CA PHE A 304 21.51 7.34 5.42
C PHE A 304 21.46 8.58 4.54
N SER A 305 21.56 9.74 5.18
CA SER A 305 21.69 11.03 4.49
C SER A 305 23.13 11.49 4.47
N SER A 306 23.54 12.18 3.41
CA SER A 306 24.88 12.75 3.24
C SER A 306 24.82 14.17 2.66
N ARG A 307 25.71 15.04 3.13
CA ARG A 307 25.93 16.38 2.57
C ARG A 307 27.08 16.44 1.57
N GLN A 308 27.71 15.30 1.29
CA GLN A 308 28.82 15.22 0.35
C GLN A 308 28.29 15.16 -1.09
N PRO A 309 29.07 15.62 -2.09
CA PRO A 309 28.72 15.43 -3.49
C PRO A 309 28.58 13.94 -3.85
N ALA A 310 27.67 13.60 -4.77
CA ALA A 310 27.46 12.21 -5.20
C ALA A 310 28.75 11.51 -5.65
N SER A 311 29.68 12.22 -6.30
CA SER A 311 30.98 11.68 -6.69
C SER A 311 31.82 11.19 -5.51
N VAL A 312 31.79 11.92 -4.38
CA VAL A 312 32.49 11.57 -3.14
C VAL A 312 31.81 10.38 -2.47
N ILE A 313 30.47 10.37 -2.42
CA ILE A 313 29.67 9.26 -1.87
C ILE A 313 29.96 7.97 -2.64
N ILE A 314 29.93 8.03 -3.98
CA ILE A 314 30.25 6.88 -4.85
C ILE A 314 31.68 6.41 -4.60
N SER A 315 32.65 7.31 -4.56
CA SER A 315 34.05 6.95 -4.31
C SER A 315 34.23 6.26 -2.95
N LYS A 316 33.51 6.72 -1.92
CA LYS A 316 33.56 6.14 -0.58
C LYS A 316 32.85 4.79 -0.49
N LEU A 317 31.74 4.61 -1.21
CA LEU A 317 31.09 3.30 -1.36
C LEU A 317 31.99 2.30 -2.10
N GLU A 318 32.70 2.74 -3.14
CA GLU A 318 33.68 1.90 -3.87
C GLU A 318 34.90 1.55 -2.99
N GLU A 319 35.37 2.50 -2.17
CA GLU A 319 36.42 2.27 -1.18
C GLU A 319 35.98 1.24 -0.13
N ALA A 320 34.79 1.41 0.45
CA ALA A 320 34.21 0.45 1.39
C ALA A 320 34.08 -0.92 0.74
N ALA A 321 33.52 -1.00 -0.47
CA ALA A 321 33.40 -2.27 -1.21
C ALA A 321 34.75 -3.00 -1.36
N ARG A 322 35.83 -2.26 -1.64
CA ARG A 322 37.19 -2.82 -1.76
C ARG A 322 37.71 -3.39 -0.44
N HIS A 323 37.52 -2.67 0.66
CA HIS A 323 37.89 -3.15 1.99
C HIS A 323 37.13 -4.41 2.38
N LEU A 324 35.86 -4.51 1.96
CA LEU A 324 34.96 -5.64 2.23
C LEU A 324 35.09 -6.81 1.26
N ARG A 325 36.06 -6.75 0.32
CA ARG A 325 36.25 -7.74 -0.75
C ARG A 325 34.99 -7.97 -1.60
N LEU A 326 34.20 -6.91 -1.78
CA LEU A 326 33.08 -6.84 -2.70
C LEU A 326 33.57 -6.31 -4.05
N LYS A 327 33.19 -6.99 -5.14
CA LYS A 327 33.44 -6.55 -6.51
C LYS A 327 32.26 -5.72 -7.00
N VAL A 328 32.52 -4.48 -7.39
CA VAL A 328 31.54 -3.62 -8.05
C VAL A 328 31.30 -4.17 -9.46
N LYS A 329 30.04 -4.49 -9.80
CA LYS A 329 29.66 -5.07 -11.10
C LYS A 329 28.99 -4.09 -12.05
N LYS A 330 28.24 -3.12 -11.54
CA LYS A 330 27.52 -2.13 -12.35
C LYS A 330 27.55 -0.76 -11.66
N LYS A 331 27.82 0.28 -12.45
CA LYS A 331 27.73 1.69 -12.08
C LYS A 331 26.90 2.37 -13.15
N ASP A 332 25.64 2.64 -12.85
CA ASP A 332 24.68 3.18 -13.82
C ASP A 332 23.71 4.10 -13.09
N ALA A 333 23.57 5.34 -13.58
CA ALA A 333 22.61 6.35 -13.13
C ALA A 333 22.36 6.43 -11.59
N GLY A 334 23.42 6.46 -10.78
CA GLY A 334 23.31 6.57 -9.31
C GLY A 334 23.13 5.24 -8.56
N VAL A 335 23.10 4.11 -9.26
CA VAL A 335 23.05 2.76 -8.68
C VAL A 335 24.43 2.09 -8.77
N LEU A 336 24.93 1.62 -7.63
CA LEU A 336 26.15 0.86 -7.48
C LEU A 336 25.82 -0.57 -7.02
N LYS A 337 26.05 -1.55 -7.89
CA LYS A 337 25.85 -2.96 -7.57
C LYS A 337 27.17 -3.62 -7.19
N MET A 338 27.21 -4.23 -6.02
CA MET A 338 28.40 -4.83 -5.40
C MET A 338 28.13 -6.28 -5.03
N GLU A 339 29.05 -7.18 -5.36
CA GLU A 339 28.89 -8.61 -5.07
C GLU A 339 30.10 -9.20 -4.39
N ARG A 340 29.90 -10.15 -3.49
CA ARG A 340 31.00 -10.82 -2.79
C ARG A 340 31.80 -11.71 -3.75
N LEU A 341 33.11 -11.74 -3.56
CA LEU A 341 34.00 -12.60 -4.36
C LEU A 341 33.86 -14.09 -4.04
N LYS A 342 33.28 -14.43 -2.88
CA LYS A 342 33.07 -15.82 -2.42
C LYS A 342 31.59 -16.09 -2.24
N GLU A 343 31.18 -17.30 -2.60
CA GLU A 343 29.82 -17.79 -2.42
C GLU A 343 29.55 -18.10 -0.94
N GLY A 344 28.44 -17.56 -0.42
CA GLY A 344 27.98 -17.82 0.94
C GLY A 344 27.02 -19.00 1.01
N ARG A 345 26.45 -19.25 2.19
CA ARG A 345 25.53 -20.39 2.42
C ARG A 345 24.28 -20.38 1.54
N LYS A 346 23.87 -19.22 1.04
CA LYS A 346 22.69 -19.02 0.17
C LYS A 346 23.06 -18.37 -1.16
N GLY A 347 24.23 -18.69 -1.70
CA GLY A 347 24.75 -18.11 -2.93
C GLY A 347 25.56 -16.83 -2.70
N ILE A 348 25.94 -16.17 -3.79
CA ILE A 348 26.76 -14.95 -3.75
C ILE A 348 25.94 -13.78 -3.19
N LEU A 349 26.43 -13.18 -2.09
CA LEU A 349 25.84 -11.97 -1.52
C LEU A 349 25.98 -10.80 -2.50
N SER A 350 24.84 -10.18 -2.84
CA SER A 350 24.76 -9.00 -3.70
C SER A 350 24.08 -7.85 -2.96
N ILE A 351 24.71 -6.68 -2.99
CA ILE A 351 24.27 -5.45 -2.33
C ILE A 351 24.16 -4.36 -3.39
N ASP A 352 23.01 -3.68 -3.41
CA ASP A 352 22.77 -2.55 -4.29
C ASP A 352 22.75 -1.28 -3.42
N ALA A 353 23.54 -0.28 -3.80
CA ALA A 353 23.51 1.05 -3.21
C ALA A 353 22.96 2.05 -4.22
N GLU A 354 21.91 2.76 -3.87
CA GLU A 354 21.21 3.70 -4.75
C GLU A 354 21.29 5.11 -4.13
N ILE A 355 21.80 6.05 -4.91
CA ILE A 355 22.04 7.43 -4.50
C ILE A 355 21.02 8.32 -5.17
N PHE A 356 20.30 9.06 -4.36
CA PHE A 356 19.29 9.99 -4.79
C PHE A 356 19.71 11.42 -4.46
N GLU A 357 19.68 12.31 -5.44
CA GLU A 357 19.98 13.73 -5.24
C GLU A 357 18.73 14.43 -4.74
N VAL A 358 18.74 15.00 -3.54
CA VAL A 358 17.57 15.76 -3.03
C VAL A 358 17.77 17.26 -3.26
N THR A 359 19.00 17.72 -3.10
CA THR A 359 19.45 19.06 -3.51
C THR A 359 20.90 18.96 -4.00
N GLN A 360 21.41 20.01 -4.62
CA GLN A 360 22.81 20.07 -5.09
C GLN A 360 23.86 19.76 -4.00
N THR A 361 23.48 19.86 -2.72
CA THR A 361 24.36 19.64 -1.57
C THR A 361 23.82 18.58 -0.60
N PHE A 362 22.76 17.84 -0.96
CA PHE A 362 22.14 16.85 -0.08
C PHE A 362 21.71 15.61 -0.87
N HIS A 363 22.18 14.45 -0.43
CA HIS A 363 21.91 13.17 -1.06
C HIS A 363 21.36 12.18 -0.03
N LEU A 364 20.43 11.33 -0.47
CA LEU A 364 19.93 10.17 0.28
C LEU A 364 20.54 8.91 -0.34
N VAL A 365 21.06 8.03 0.50
CA VAL A 365 21.66 6.76 0.05
C VAL A 365 20.87 5.61 0.66
N GLU A 366 20.38 4.72 -0.20
CA GLU A 366 19.72 3.48 0.18
C GLU A 366 20.64 2.29 -0.12
N ILE A 367 20.87 1.44 0.88
CA ILE A 367 21.62 0.19 0.75
C ILE A 367 20.64 -0.97 0.96
N LYS A 368 20.55 -1.86 -0.03
CA LYS A 368 19.63 -3.01 0.01
C LYS A 368 20.31 -4.30 -0.44
N LYS A 369 19.87 -5.42 0.16
CA LYS A 369 20.30 -6.76 -0.25
C LYS A 369 19.52 -7.20 -1.50
N SER A 370 20.20 -7.43 -2.61
CA SER A 370 19.59 -7.94 -3.84
C SER A 370 19.65 -9.46 -3.99
N ASN A 371 20.65 -10.14 -3.40
CA ASN A 371 20.77 -11.60 -3.39
C ASN A 371 21.62 -12.11 -2.22
N GLY A 372 21.53 -13.39 -1.84
CA GLY A 372 22.37 -14.02 -0.81
C GLY A 372 21.77 -14.05 0.61
N ASP A 373 22.57 -14.45 1.59
CA ASP A 373 22.13 -14.69 2.97
C ASP A 373 21.83 -13.39 3.74
N THR A 374 20.69 -13.35 4.46
CA THR A 374 20.25 -12.14 5.19
C THR A 374 21.09 -11.87 6.44
N LEU A 375 21.53 -12.91 7.16
CA LEU A 375 22.34 -12.73 8.36
C LEU A 375 23.74 -12.24 7.99
N GLU A 376 24.31 -12.80 6.93
CA GLU A 376 25.58 -12.33 6.34
C GLU A 376 25.50 -10.86 5.92
N TYR A 377 24.40 -10.44 5.29
CA TYR A 377 24.15 -9.05 4.94
C TYR A 377 24.10 -8.13 6.17
N GLN A 378 23.35 -8.50 7.21
CA GLN A 378 23.20 -7.69 8.42
C GLN A 378 24.53 -7.50 9.14
N GLN A 379 25.33 -8.58 9.21
CA GLN A 379 26.64 -8.54 9.85
C GLN A 379 27.59 -7.58 9.11
N ILE A 380 27.73 -7.74 7.80
CA ILE A 380 28.58 -6.87 6.97
C ILE A 380 28.12 -5.41 7.06
N LEU A 381 26.81 -5.18 7.07
CA LEU A 381 26.25 -3.85 7.14
C LEU A 381 26.57 -3.16 8.47
N LYS A 382 26.35 -3.85 9.59
CA LYS A 382 26.51 -3.31 10.95
C LYS A 382 27.97 -3.20 11.37
N GLU A 383 28.76 -4.23 11.12
CA GLU A 383 30.12 -4.35 11.65
C GLU A 383 31.18 -3.71 10.75
N GLU A 384 30.92 -3.58 9.45
CA GLU A 384 31.96 -3.18 8.50
C GLU A 384 31.56 -1.98 7.60
N MET A 385 30.39 -2.02 6.94
CA MET A 385 29.93 -0.92 6.07
C MET A 385 29.61 0.36 6.84
N ARG A 386 28.88 0.27 7.98
CA ARG A 386 28.51 1.45 8.77
C ARG A 386 29.74 2.23 9.27
N PRO A 387 30.76 1.59 9.87
CA PRO A 387 32.01 2.27 10.23
C PRO A 387 32.74 2.87 9.03
N ALA A 388 32.83 2.14 7.91
CA ALA A 388 33.56 2.60 6.72
C ALA A 388 32.95 3.84 6.05
N LEU A 389 31.65 4.08 6.25
CA LEU A 389 30.92 5.22 5.67
C LEU A 389 30.70 6.37 6.67
N GLN A 390 31.20 6.26 7.91
CA GLN A 390 30.93 7.22 8.97
C GLN A 390 31.30 8.66 8.58
N ASP A 391 32.37 8.86 7.81
CA ASP A 391 32.85 10.17 7.39
C ASP A 391 31.92 10.89 6.39
N ILE A 392 31.06 10.14 5.67
CA ILE A 392 30.12 10.70 4.71
C ILE A 392 28.68 10.70 5.24
N VAL A 393 28.41 10.01 6.34
CA VAL A 393 27.08 9.90 6.91
C VAL A 393 26.79 11.12 7.78
N TRP A 394 25.75 11.86 7.42
CA TRP A 394 25.21 12.91 8.27
C TRP A 394 24.31 12.32 9.36
N VAL A 395 23.34 11.48 8.98
CA VAL A 395 22.44 10.77 9.90
C VAL A 395 22.05 9.41 9.30
N TRP A 396 22.17 8.35 10.08
CA TRP A 396 21.53 7.05 9.82
C TRP A 396 20.05 7.12 10.18
N GLN A 397 19.16 6.70 9.28
CA GLN A 397 17.73 6.62 9.61
C GLN A 397 17.52 5.45 10.60
N GLY A 398 17.13 5.79 11.84
CA GLY A 398 16.80 4.84 12.92
C GLY A 398 17.52 5.04 14.26
N ASP A 399 18.58 5.86 14.34
CA ASP A 399 19.40 5.98 15.57
C ASP A 399 18.93 7.12 16.51
N GLN A 400 18.04 8.04 16.07
CA GLN A 400 17.57 9.17 16.89
C GLN A 400 16.66 8.79 18.08
N GLN A 401 15.96 7.66 18.02
CA GLN A 401 15.00 7.29 19.09
C GLN A 401 15.64 6.72 20.36
N GLN A 402 16.88 6.22 20.31
CA GLN A 402 17.52 5.62 21.50
C GLN A 402 17.95 6.65 22.55
N GLN A 403 18.23 7.90 22.16
CA GLN A 403 18.58 8.96 23.10
C GLN A 403 17.36 9.59 23.79
N GLU A 404 16.20 9.67 23.12
CA GLU A 404 14.98 10.23 23.71
C GLU A 404 14.31 9.25 24.69
N LEU A 405 14.33 7.94 24.41
CA LEU A 405 13.77 6.91 25.30
C LEU A 405 14.51 6.81 26.64
N GLN A 406 15.83 7.01 26.68
CA GLN A 406 16.59 7.04 27.93
C GLN A 406 16.25 8.24 28.82
N TYR A 407 15.89 9.37 28.21
CA TYR A 407 15.45 10.56 28.95
C TYR A 407 14.04 10.40 29.51
N GLU A 408 13.14 9.70 28.81
CA GLU A 408 11.78 9.40 29.27
C GLU A 408 11.76 8.34 30.39
N GLU A 409 12.58 7.27 30.31
CA GLU A 409 12.71 6.28 31.39
C GLU A 409 13.24 6.90 32.68
N GLN A 410 14.20 7.84 32.59
CA GLN A 410 14.71 8.55 33.78
C GLN A 410 13.64 9.43 34.43
N GLN A 411 12.78 10.09 33.65
CA GLN A 411 11.67 10.89 34.21
C GLN A 411 10.60 9.99 34.85
N GLN A 412 10.34 8.81 34.28
CA GLN A 412 9.32 7.90 34.78
C GLN A 412 9.73 7.27 36.11
N LEU A 413 11.00 6.87 36.24
CA LEU A 413 11.57 6.39 37.51
C LEU A 413 11.51 7.46 38.61
N GLN A 414 11.78 8.71 38.27
CA GLN A 414 11.71 9.83 39.22
C GLN A 414 10.27 10.12 39.70
N TYR A 415 9.28 9.88 38.82
CA TYR A 415 7.87 10.06 39.13
C TYR A 415 7.32 8.93 40.01
N GLU A 416 7.77 7.70 39.80
CA GLU A 416 7.40 6.55 40.64
C GLU A 416 7.99 6.63 42.06
N GLU A 417 9.22 7.12 42.19
CA GLU A 417 9.85 7.38 43.49
C GLU A 417 9.06 8.42 44.32
N GLN A 418 8.57 9.48 43.67
CA GLN A 418 7.75 10.49 44.33
C GLN A 418 6.38 9.96 44.79
N GLN A 419 5.78 9.03 44.03
CA GLN A 419 4.50 8.42 44.42
C GLN A 419 4.66 7.45 45.59
N GLN A 420 5.74 6.66 45.62
CA GLN A 420 6.02 5.77 46.75
C GLN A 420 6.29 6.54 48.04
N LEU A 421 7.00 7.68 47.96
CA LEU A 421 7.20 8.58 49.10
C LEU A 421 5.87 9.18 49.61
N HIS A 422 4.95 9.55 48.71
CA HIS A 422 3.62 10.04 49.09
C HIS A 422 2.76 8.95 49.74
N GLN A 423 2.89 7.70 49.28
CA GLN A 423 2.09 6.59 49.80
C GLN A 423 2.57 6.17 51.20
N GLN A 424 3.89 6.16 51.45
CA GLN A 424 4.46 5.91 52.77
C GLN A 424 4.11 7.00 53.79
N GLN A 425 4.00 8.27 53.36
CA GLN A 425 3.55 9.37 54.24
C GLN A 425 2.07 9.26 54.61
N ASN A 426 1.23 8.74 53.71
CA ASN A 426 -0.20 8.55 53.98
C ASN A 426 -0.48 7.34 54.89
N GLU A 427 0.28 6.26 54.77
CA GLU A 427 0.13 5.09 55.65
C GLU A 427 0.57 5.39 57.09
N SER A 428 1.66 6.13 57.27
CA SER A 428 2.15 6.54 58.59
C SER A 428 1.21 7.54 59.32
N SER A 429 0.38 8.28 58.58
CA SER A 429 -0.66 9.17 59.11
C SER A 429 -1.91 8.44 59.61
N SER A 430 -2.16 7.23 59.11
CA SER A 430 -3.36 6.44 59.41
C SER A 430 -3.22 5.58 60.67
N THR A 431 -2.00 5.20 61.04
CA THR A 431 -1.70 4.41 62.25
C THR A 431 -1.67 5.23 63.55
N SER A 432 -1.60 6.57 63.48
CA SER A 432 -1.63 7.44 64.66
C SER A 432 -3.04 7.77 65.17
N SER A 433 -4.10 7.44 64.43
CA SER A 433 -5.48 7.82 64.77
C SER A 433 -6.28 6.74 65.51
N SER A 434 -5.76 5.52 65.73
CA SER A 434 -6.55 4.41 66.32
C SER A 434 -6.17 4.04 67.77
N SER A 435 -5.41 4.87 68.49
CA SER A 435 -5.01 4.59 69.89
C SER A 435 -5.57 5.54 70.94
N PHE A 436 -6.45 6.48 70.57
CA PHE A 436 -7.13 7.38 71.52
C PHE A 436 -8.65 7.20 71.41
N ASP A 437 -9.21 6.11 71.96
CA ASP A 437 -10.64 6.01 72.30
C ASP A 437 -10.96 4.74 73.11
N LYS A 438 -10.17 4.49 74.16
CA LYS A 438 -10.56 3.60 75.27
C LYS A 438 -9.99 4.19 76.56
N TYR A 439 -10.67 5.16 77.15
CA TYR A 439 -10.73 5.48 78.59
C TYR A 439 -11.47 6.82 78.72
N SER A 440 -12.76 6.79 79.04
CA SER A 440 -13.41 7.69 80.01
C SER A 440 -14.95 7.57 79.97
N ASN A 441 -15.45 7.02 81.09
CA ASN A 441 -16.77 7.14 81.73
C ASN A 441 -18.05 6.81 80.96
#